data_AF-A0A4U9TEP7-F1
#
_entry.id   AF-A0A4U9TEP7-F1
#
_cell.length_a   1.000
_cell.length_b   1.000
_cell.length_c   1.000
_cell.angle_alpha   90.00
_cell.angle_beta   90.00
_cell.angle_gamma   90.00
#
_symmetry.space_group_name_H-M   'P 1'
#
loop_
_entity.id
_entity.type
_entity.pdbx_description
1 polymer ?
#
loop_
_entity_poly.entity_id
_entity_poly.type
_entity_poly.pdbx_seq_one_letter_code
_entity_poly.pdbx_strand_id
1 'polypeptide(L)'
;MTSLSNEAALVHAALEARAWKPPLCGEVLDRETRKRRIKEHMTEIMQLLNLDLSDDSLAETPHRIAKMYVDEIFSGLDYANFPKITVIENKMKVDEMVTVRDITLTSTCEHHFVTIDGKSHRGVYS
;
A
#
# COMPACT_ATOMS: atom_id res chain seq x y z
N MET A 1 16.25 -10.74 7.02
CA MET A 1 15.76 -10.43 5.66
C MET A 1 14.78 -11.52 5.29
N THR A 2 13.49 -11.24 5.38
CA THR A 2 12.47 -12.16 4.85
C THR A 2 12.61 -12.17 3.34
N SER A 3 12.96 -13.31 2.77
CA SER A 3 13.04 -13.48 1.31
C SER A 3 11.64 -13.28 0.73
N LEU A 4 11.54 -12.46 -0.32
CA LEU A 4 10.30 -12.29 -1.09
C LEU A 4 9.81 -13.65 -1.61
N SER A 5 8.50 -13.81 -1.80
CA SER A 5 7.99 -14.98 -2.54
C SER A 5 8.47 -14.94 -3.99
N ASN A 6 8.49 -16.10 -4.64
CA ASN A 6 8.88 -16.18 -6.06
C ASN A 6 7.97 -15.31 -6.93
N GLU A 7 6.67 -15.29 -6.67
CA GLU A 7 5.69 -14.49 -7.40
C GLU A 7 5.92 -12.99 -7.19
N ALA A 8 6.19 -12.57 -5.95
CA ALA A 8 6.52 -11.18 -5.62
C ALA A 8 7.77 -10.73 -6.37
N ALA A 9 8.81 -11.55 -6.41
CA ALA A 9 10.05 -11.26 -7.13
C ALA A 9 9.85 -11.16 -8.65
N LEU A 10 9.06 -12.08 -9.25
CA LEU A 10 8.74 -12.06 -10.67
C LEU A 10 7.94 -10.81 -11.06
N VAL A 11 6.91 -10.45 -10.29
CA VAL A 11 6.12 -9.24 -10.54
C VAL A 11 6.96 -7.99 -10.37
N HIS A 12 7.77 -7.92 -9.31
CA HIS A 12 8.69 -6.80 -9.07
C HIS A 12 9.63 -6.58 -10.26
N ALA A 13 10.27 -7.65 -10.75
CA ALA A 13 11.18 -7.59 -11.89
C ALA A 13 10.45 -7.19 -13.21
N ALA A 14 9.24 -7.71 -13.44
CA ALA A 14 8.46 -7.38 -14.61
C ALA A 14 8.02 -5.91 -14.64
N LEU A 15 7.69 -5.32 -13.48
CA LEU A 15 7.34 -3.90 -13.36
C LEU A 15 8.59 -3.01 -13.52
N GLU A 16 9.73 -3.45 -13.02
CA GLU A 16 11.03 -2.78 -13.18
C GLU A 16 11.41 -2.63 -14.66
N ALA A 17 11.34 -3.73 -15.40
CA ALA A 17 11.69 -3.77 -16.81
C ALA A 17 10.82 -2.82 -17.67
N ARG A 18 9.64 -2.44 -17.16
CA ARG A 18 8.70 -1.53 -17.83
C ARG A 18 8.71 -0.11 -17.26
N ALA A 19 9.55 0.16 -16.25
CA ALA A 19 9.56 1.43 -15.52
C ALA A 19 8.17 1.80 -14.94
N TRP A 20 7.41 0.80 -14.47
CA TRP A 20 6.08 0.98 -13.87
C TRP A 20 6.09 0.91 -12.34
N LYS A 21 7.27 0.84 -11.72
CA LYS A 21 7.37 0.90 -10.27
C LYS A 21 7.03 2.31 -9.77
N PRO A 22 6.42 2.43 -8.58
CA PRO A 22 6.34 3.70 -7.88
C PRO A 22 7.75 4.31 -7.71
N PRO A 23 7.87 5.65 -7.74
CA PRO A 23 9.15 6.33 -7.63
C PRO A 23 9.68 6.30 -6.18
N LEU A 24 10.27 5.17 -5.79
CA LEU A 24 10.86 4.97 -4.46
C LEU A 24 12.34 5.41 -4.45
N CYS A 25 12.77 6.10 -3.39
CA CYS A 25 14.15 6.56 -3.23
C CYS A 25 14.58 6.62 -1.75
N GLY A 26 15.89 6.80 -1.52
CA GLY A 26 16.46 7.06 -0.21
C GLY A 26 16.87 5.81 0.59
N GLU A 27 17.39 6.06 1.80
CA GLU A 27 17.77 5.01 2.74
C GLU A 27 16.54 4.34 3.35
N VAL A 28 16.57 3.01 3.43
CA VAL A 28 15.51 2.23 4.06
C VAL A 28 15.72 2.21 5.57
N LEU A 29 14.95 3.04 6.28
CA LEU A 29 14.86 3.02 7.74
C LEU A 29 13.93 1.90 8.22
N ASP A 30 14.19 1.38 9.43
CA ASP A 30 13.31 0.39 10.04
C ASP A 30 11.90 0.95 10.30
N ARG A 31 10.93 0.04 10.40
CA ARG A 31 9.49 0.36 10.50
C ARG A 31 9.17 1.28 11.69
N GLU A 32 9.77 1.01 12.85
CA GLU A 32 9.48 1.77 14.06
C GLU A 32 10.11 3.16 14.02
N THR A 33 11.34 3.27 13.50
CA THR A 33 11.98 4.56 13.26
C THR A 33 11.17 5.42 12.28
N ARG A 34 10.65 4.84 11.19
CA ARG A 34 9.79 5.57 10.23
C ARG A 34 8.52 6.09 10.91
N LYS A 35 7.80 5.23 11.64
CA LYS A 35 6.58 5.66 12.38
C LYS A 35 6.88 6.77 13.37
N ARG A 36 7.98 6.67 14.12
CA ARG A 36 8.37 7.71 15.07
C ARG A 36 8.64 9.05 14.37
N ARG A 37 9.43 9.07 13.30
CA ARG A 37 9.74 10.30 12.55
C ARG A 37 8.50 10.90 11.89
N ILE A 38 7.63 10.08 11.30
CA ILE A 38 6.36 10.56 10.72
C ILE A 38 5.48 11.15 11.81
N LYS A 39 5.36 10.49 12.98
CA LYS A 39 4.61 11.03 14.12
C LYS A 39 5.14 12.40 14.53
N GLU A 40 6.46 12.55 14.67
CA GLU A 40 7.10 13.83 14.99
C GLU A 40 6.70 14.92 13.99
N HIS A 41 6.83 14.66 12.68
CA HIS A 41 6.42 15.63 11.66
C HIS A 41 4.92 15.94 11.66
N MET A 42 4.07 14.94 11.89
CA MET A 42 2.62 15.17 11.96
C MET A 42 2.22 15.99 13.19
N THR A 43 2.91 15.84 14.32
CA THR A 43 2.74 16.69 15.50
C THR A 43 3.02 18.15 15.14
N GLU A 44 4.16 18.43 14.49
CA GLU A 44 4.53 19.79 14.06
C GLU A 44 3.49 20.37 13.07
N ILE A 45 3.04 19.57 12.09
CA ILE A 45 2.00 19.99 11.14
C ILE A 45 0.71 20.36 11.87
N MET A 46 0.27 19.56 12.85
CA MET A 46 -0.95 19.85 13.61
C MET A 46 -0.83 21.11 14.45
N GLN A 47 0.33 21.37 15.05
CA GLN A 47 0.60 22.61 15.78
C GLN A 47 0.60 23.83 14.87
N LEU A 48 1.16 23.73 13.66
CA LEU A 48 1.10 24.78 12.64
C LEU A 48 -0.33 25.10 12.19
N LEU A 49 -1.25 24.14 12.30
CA LEU A 49 -2.68 24.32 12.06
C LEU A 49 -3.43 24.88 13.29
N ASN A 50 -2.72 25.23 14.36
CA ASN A 50 -3.27 25.69 15.65
C ASN A 50 -4.23 24.69 16.31
N LEU A 51 -4.01 23.39 16.10
CA LEU A 51 -4.75 22.33 16.79
C LEU A 51 -4.19 22.11 18.20
N ASP A 52 -5.07 22.07 19.21
CA ASP A 52 -4.69 21.79 20.59
C ASP A 52 -4.45 20.29 20.80
N LEU A 53 -3.18 19.90 20.88
CA LEU A 53 -2.80 18.50 21.12
C LEU A 53 -2.90 18.08 22.59
N SER A 54 -3.32 18.97 23.49
CA SER A 54 -3.70 18.59 24.86
C SER A 54 -5.11 18.02 24.95
N ASP A 55 -5.94 18.24 23.91
CA ASP A 55 -7.24 17.60 23.75
C ASP A 55 -7.08 16.09 23.58
N ASP A 56 -7.87 15.33 24.34
CA ASP A 56 -7.79 13.86 24.40
C ASP A 56 -8.12 13.20 23.05
N SER A 57 -8.97 13.82 22.23
CA SER A 57 -9.30 13.31 20.90
C SER A 57 -8.13 13.47 19.91
N LEU A 58 -7.32 14.51 20.07
CA LEU A 58 -6.24 14.88 19.15
C LEU A 58 -4.86 14.37 19.56
N ALA A 59 -4.61 14.16 20.85
CA ALA A 59 -3.31 13.77 21.40
C ALA A 59 -2.67 12.57 20.67
N GLU A 60 -3.48 11.57 20.30
CA GLU A 60 -3.03 10.36 19.61
C GLU A 60 -3.13 10.41 18.07
N THR A 61 -3.66 11.50 17.50
CA THR A 61 -3.81 11.65 16.03
C THR A 61 -2.48 11.51 15.28
N PRO A 62 -1.36 12.15 15.70
CA PRO A 62 -0.07 11.98 15.01
C PRO A 62 0.40 10.53 14.97
N HIS A 63 0.16 9.77 16.04
CA HIS A 63 0.49 8.36 16.10
C HIS A 63 -0.38 7.53 15.15
N ARG A 64 -1.70 7.79 15.14
CA ARG A 64 -2.64 7.11 14.23
C ARG A 64 -2.28 7.34 12.76
N ILE A 65 -1.93 8.57 12.37
CA ILE A 65 -1.51 8.88 10.99
C ILE A 65 -0.21 8.16 10.63
N ALA A 66 0.78 8.16 11.53
CA ALA A 66 2.03 7.45 11.29
C ALA A 66 1.82 5.94 11.11
N LYS A 67 0.99 5.32 11.95
CA LYS A 67 0.59 3.92 11.81
C LYS A 67 -0.13 3.66 10.49
N MET A 68 -1.11 4.49 10.15
CA MET A 68 -1.88 4.38 8.91
C MET A 68 -0.98 4.43 7.67
N TYR A 69 -0.03 5.36 7.61
CA TYR A 69 0.89 5.49 6.47
C TYR A 69 1.86 4.31 6.36
N VAL A 70 2.41 3.82 7.48
CA VAL A 70 3.46 2.79 7.43
C VAL A 70 2.89 1.37 7.33
N ASP A 71 1.79 1.09 8.04
CA ASP A 71 1.29 -0.25 8.25
C ASP A 71 0.00 -0.55 7.45
N GLU A 72 -0.69 0.48 6.93
CA GLU A 72 -2.03 0.32 6.34
C GLU A 72 -2.10 0.78 4.87
N ILE A 73 -2.33 2.07 4.60
CA ILE A 73 -2.75 2.56 3.28
C ILE A 73 -1.64 2.51 2.22
N PHE A 74 -0.37 2.50 2.64
CA PHE A 74 0.80 2.33 1.75
C PHE A 74 1.52 1.00 1.95
N SER A 75 0.88 0.02 2.61
CA SER A 75 1.43 -1.32 2.81
C SER A 75 1.85 -2.01 1.51
N GLY A 76 1.19 -1.69 0.39
CA GLY A 76 1.53 -2.20 -0.95
C GLY A 76 2.87 -1.73 -1.53
N LEU A 77 3.55 -0.76 -0.92
CA LEU A 77 4.92 -0.38 -1.28
C LEU A 77 5.95 -1.42 -0.86
N ASP A 78 5.62 -2.24 0.15
CA ASP A 78 6.47 -3.32 0.64
C ASP A 78 6.04 -4.66 0.03
N TYR A 79 6.88 -5.23 -0.84
CA TYR A 79 6.62 -6.53 -1.50
C TYR A 79 6.58 -7.71 -0.51
N ALA A 80 7.00 -7.55 0.74
CA ALA A 80 6.75 -8.55 1.78
C ALA A 80 5.24 -8.74 2.07
N ASN A 81 4.40 -7.75 1.72
CA ASN A 81 2.94 -7.82 1.83
C ASN A 81 2.26 -8.37 0.56
N PHE A 82 3.02 -8.83 -0.43
CA PHE A 82 2.46 -9.38 -1.67
C PHE A 82 1.61 -10.63 -1.36
N PRO A 83 0.40 -10.78 -1.93
CA PRO A 83 -0.49 -11.87 -1.59
C PRO A 83 0.10 -13.22 -2.00
N LYS A 84 -0.16 -14.26 -1.20
CA LYS A 84 0.15 -15.64 -1.59
C LYS A 84 -0.72 -16.01 -2.79
N ILE A 85 -0.08 -16.34 -3.90
CA ILE A 85 -0.76 -16.76 -5.12
C ILE A 85 -1.02 -18.26 -5.05
N THR A 86 -2.16 -18.70 -5.58
CA THR A 86 -2.49 -20.11 -5.74
C THR A 86 -3.12 -20.29 -7.11
N VAL A 87 -2.61 -21.28 -7.85
CA VAL A 87 -3.09 -21.63 -9.18
C VAL A 87 -3.44 -23.11 -9.21
N ILE A 88 -4.41 -23.48 -10.04
CA ILE A 88 -4.78 -24.87 -10.33
C ILE A 88 -4.63 -25.13 -11.82
N GLU A 89 -4.36 -26.38 -12.19
CA GLU A 89 -4.31 -26.78 -13.60
C GLU A 89 -5.68 -26.62 -14.25
N ASN A 90 -5.74 -26.00 -15.44
CA ASN A 90 -6.98 -25.85 -16.22
C ASN A 90 -7.39 -27.17 -16.89
N LYS A 91 -7.75 -28.19 -16.10
CA LYS A 91 -8.19 -29.51 -16.58
C LYS A 91 -9.49 -29.45 -17.38
N MET A 92 -10.32 -28.47 -17.08
CA MET A 92 -11.61 -28.24 -17.74
C MET A 92 -11.45 -27.57 -19.12
N LYS A 93 -10.22 -27.13 -19.46
CA LYS A 93 -9.91 -26.44 -20.72
C LYS A 93 -10.85 -25.26 -20.98
N VAL A 94 -11.14 -24.49 -19.92
CA VAL A 94 -11.91 -23.26 -20.05
C VAL A 94 -11.18 -22.32 -20.99
N ASP A 95 -11.74 -22.01 -22.14
CA ASP A 95 -11.20 -21.11 -23.17
C ASP A 95 -11.96 -19.78 -23.25
N GLU A 96 -13.02 -19.64 -22.46
CA GLU A 96 -13.79 -18.42 -22.29
C GLU A 96 -13.24 -17.53 -21.16
N MET A 97 -13.58 -16.24 -21.21
CA MET A 97 -13.11 -15.26 -20.22
C MET A 97 -13.74 -15.52 -18.84
N VAL A 98 -12.89 -15.62 -17.82
CA VAL A 98 -13.32 -15.55 -16.42
C VAL A 98 -13.24 -14.09 -15.96
N THR A 99 -14.36 -13.54 -15.47
CA THR A 99 -14.43 -12.15 -15.02
C THR A 99 -14.80 -12.06 -13.55
N VAL A 100 -14.04 -11.26 -12.80
CA VAL A 100 -14.41 -10.79 -11.47
C VAL A 100 -14.78 -9.31 -11.57
N ARG A 101 -15.96 -8.94 -11.09
CA ARG A 101 -16.50 -7.58 -11.13
C ARG A 101 -16.69 -7.01 -9.73
N ASP A 102 -16.78 -5.69 -9.64
CA ASP A 102 -17.10 -4.96 -8.41
C ASP A 102 -16.13 -5.19 -7.25
N ILE A 103 -14.86 -5.47 -7.58
CA ILE A 103 -13.77 -5.57 -6.60
C ILE A 103 -13.63 -4.20 -5.93
N THR A 104 -13.81 -4.17 -4.61
CA THR A 104 -13.61 -2.94 -3.81
C THR A 104 -12.16 -2.48 -3.95
N LEU A 105 -11.98 -1.23 -4.36
CA LEU A 105 -10.69 -0.60 -4.52
C LEU A 105 -10.65 0.67 -3.66
N THR A 106 -9.79 0.66 -2.65
CA THR A 106 -9.46 1.82 -1.84
C THR A 106 -8.00 2.18 -2.09
N SER A 107 -7.74 3.40 -2.52
CA SER A 107 -6.39 3.90 -2.78
C SER A 107 -6.24 5.34 -2.27
N THR A 108 -5.12 5.99 -2.59
CA THR A 108 -4.80 7.34 -2.16
C THR A 108 -4.13 8.08 -3.31
N CYS A 109 -4.63 9.26 -3.67
CA CYS A 109 -4.02 10.04 -4.74
C CYS A 109 -2.69 10.65 -4.27
N GLU A 110 -1.61 10.43 -5.02
CA GLU A 110 -0.27 10.89 -4.63
C GLU A 110 -0.11 12.41 -4.63
N HIS A 111 -0.98 13.15 -5.33
CA HIS A 111 -0.90 14.61 -5.38
C HIS A 111 -1.44 15.29 -4.11
N HIS A 112 -2.40 14.69 -3.42
CA HIS A 112 -3.08 15.31 -2.26
C HIS A 112 -3.14 14.43 -1.02
N PHE A 113 -2.80 13.14 -1.15
CA PHE A 113 -2.88 12.14 -0.09
C PHE A 113 -4.31 11.97 0.47
N VAL A 114 -5.29 12.12 -0.41
CA VAL A 114 -6.72 11.92 -0.12
C VAL A 114 -7.21 10.61 -0.74
N THR A 115 -8.20 10.00 -0.09
CA THR A 115 -8.81 8.71 -0.47
C THR A 115 -9.33 8.71 -1.90
N ILE A 116 -9.03 7.62 -2.60
CA ILE A 116 -9.69 7.21 -3.84
C ILE A 116 -10.58 6.03 -3.48
N ASP A 117 -11.88 6.15 -3.72
CA ASP A 117 -12.87 5.07 -3.56
C ASP A 117 -13.40 4.65 -4.93
N GLY A 118 -13.46 3.34 -5.18
CA GLY A 118 -13.87 2.85 -6.49
C GLY A 118 -14.05 1.34 -6.59
N LYS A 119 -14.37 0.92 -7.82
CA LYS A 119 -14.58 -0.48 -8.20
C LYS A 119 -13.68 -0.86 -9.36
N SER A 120 -13.12 -2.06 -9.30
CA SER A 120 -12.31 -2.64 -10.38
C SER A 120 -12.99 -3.90 -10.93
N HIS A 121 -12.83 -4.09 -12.24
CA HIS A 121 -13.30 -5.27 -12.95
C HIS A 121 -12.11 -5.88 -13.69
N ARG A 122 -11.91 -7.18 -13.55
CA ARG A 122 -10.79 -7.90 -14.18
C ARG A 122 -11.31 -9.12 -14.92
N GLY A 123 -11.00 -9.18 -16.22
CA GLY A 123 -11.13 -10.37 -17.05
C GLY A 123 -9.78 -11.05 -17.25
N VAL A 124 -9.78 -12.37 -17.32
CA VAL A 124 -8.60 -13.19 -17.66
C VAL A 124 -9.04 -14.41 -18.47
N TYR A 125 -8.22 -14.81 -19.43
CA TYR A 125 -8.33 -16.08 -20.15
C TYR A 125 -7.30 -17.06 -19.56
N SER A 126 -7.60 -18.35 -19.62
CA SER A 126 -6.70 -19.40 -19.11
C SER A 126 -5.42 -19.52 -19.94
#